data_AF-A0A662KHB3-F1
#
_entry.id   AF-A0A662KHB3-F1
#
_cell.length_a   1.000
_cell.length_b   1.000
_cell.length_c   1.000
_cell.angle_alpha   90.00
_cell.angle_beta   90.00
_cell.angle_gamma   90.00
#
_symmetry.space_group_name_H-M   'P 1'
#
loop_
_entity.id
_entity.type
_entity.pdbx_description
1 polymer ?
#
loop_
_entity_poly.entity_id
_entity_poly.type
_entity_poly.pdbx_seq_one_letter_code
_entity_poly.pdbx_strand_id
1 'polypeptide(L)'
;GKHTTSGGQGGMVITNDEKLYWNAKRFADRGKPFGSDNPTNLFLGLNYRMTELQAAIGRVQLQKLRSSVRRRLPPKESRWVLITLQ
;
A
#
# COMPACT_ATOMS: atom_id res chain seq x y z
N GLY A 1 -6.86 15.53 1.99
CA GLY A 1 -7.53 14.22 1.73
C GLY A 1 -6.57 13.26 1.05
N LYS A 2 -6.75 11.93 1.19
CA LYS A 2 -5.86 10.92 0.58
C LYS A 2 -5.81 11.05 -0.95
N HIS A 3 -4.65 10.78 -1.56
CA HIS A 3 -4.48 10.82 -3.02
C HIS A 3 -5.14 9.65 -3.76
N THR A 4 -5.39 8.54 -3.06
CA THR A 4 -6.13 7.37 -3.56
C THR A 4 -7.03 6.84 -2.43
N THR A 5 -8.20 6.32 -2.78
CA THR A 5 -9.16 5.71 -1.83
C THR A 5 -9.81 4.49 -2.46
N SER A 6 -10.08 3.46 -1.67
CA SER A 6 -10.63 2.18 -2.11
C SER A 6 -12.13 2.08 -1.77
N GLY A 7 -12.91 3.12 -2.06
CA GLY A 7 -14.34 3.17 -1.69
C GLY A 7 -14.58 3.70 -0.27
N GLY A 8 -13.92 4.80 0.11
CA GLY A 8 -14.14 5.52 1.36
C GLY A 8 -13.08 5.21 2.42
N GLN A 9 -12.88 3.93 2.73
CA GLN A 9 -11.86 3.45 3.68
C GLN A 9 -10.97 2.37 3.06
N GLY A 10 -9.82 2.11 3.69
CA GLY A 10 -8.85 1.13 3.21
C GLY A 10 -7.41 1.52 3.52
N GLY A 11 -6.53 0.54 3.42
CA GLY A 11 -5.09 0.67 3.64
C GLY A 11 -4.33 -0.45 2.94
N MET A 12 -3.03 -0.24 2.71
CA MET A 12 -2.13 -1.21 2.12
C MET A 12 -0.77 -1.07 2.81
N VAL A 13 -0.14 -2.21 3.08
CA VAL A 13 1.24 -2.29 3.56
C VAL A 13 2.08 -2.84 2.42
N ILE A 14 3.22 -2.19 2.15
CA ILE A 14 4.20 -2.65 1.17
C ILE A 14 5.54 -2.77 1.89
N THR A 15 6.23 -3.88 1.69
CA THR A 15 7.54 -4.15 2.27
C THR A 15 8.34 -5.01 1.31
N ASN A 16 9.67 -4.88 1.34
CA ASN A 16 10.63 -5.75 0.67
C ASN A 16 11.18 -6.85 1.62
N ASP A 17 10.79 -6.82 2.89
CA ASP A 17 11.14 -7.83 3.90
C ASP A 17 10.04 -8.90 3.99
N GLU A 18 10.40 -10.14 3.67
CA GLU A 18 9.49 -11.28 3.68
C GLU A 18 8.96 -11.64 5.08
N LYS A 19 9.78 -11.49 6.12
CA LYS A 19 9.37 -11.74 7.51
C LYS A 19 8.29 -10.74 7.93
N LEU A 20 8.46 -9.47 7.57
CA LEU A 20 7.43 -8.45 7.80
C LEU A 20 6.16 -8.72 6.98
N TYR A 21 6.29 -9.17 5.73
CA TYR A 21 5.15 -9.56 4.90
C TYR A 21 4.30 -10.64 5.59
N TRP A 22 4.92 -11.73 6.02
CA TRP A 22 4.20 -12.83 6.66
C TRP A 22 3.54 -12.38 7.97
N ASN A 23 4.26 -11.64 8.81
CA ASN A 23 3.70 -11.12 10.07
C ASN A 23 2.50 -10.20 9.82
N ALA A 24 2.60 -9.26 8.87
CA ALA A 24 1.51 -8.35 8.55
C ALA A 24 0.29 -9.10 7.99
N LYS A 25 0.50 -10.05 7.07
CA LYS A 25 -0.58 -10.86 6.47
C LYS A 25 -1.31 -11.71 7.50
N ARG A 26 -0.57 -12.38 8.39
CA ARG A 26 -1.12 -13.19 9.48
C ARG A 26 -1.87 -12.31 10.47
N PHE A 27 -1.29 -11.19 10.89
CA PHE A 27 -1.94 -10.24 11.80
C PHE A 27 -3.26 -9.69 11.24
N ALA A 28 -3.33 -9.39 9.94
CA ALA A 28 -4.52 -8.85 9.29
C ALA A 28 -5.72 -9.83 9.25
N ASP A 29 -5.49 -11.13 9.36
CA ASP A 29 -6.53 -12.16 9.44
C ASP A 29 -6.41 -12.98 10.72
N ARG A 30 -6.36 -12.30 11.87
CA ARG A 30 -6.48 -12.91 13.20
C ARG A 30 -5.41 -13.96 13.53
N GLY A 31 -4.20 -13.79 12.99
CA GLY A 31 -3.06 -14.66 13.26
C GLY A 31 -3.11 -16.01 12.55
N LYS A 32 -3.94 -16.17 11.52
CA LYS A 32 -4.02 -17.43 10.76
C LYS A 32 -2.64 -17.92 10.30
N PRO A 33 -2.39 -19.24 10.28
CA PRO A 33 -1.07 -19.82 10.00
C PRO A 33 -0.70 -19.82 8.50
N PHE A 34 -0.90 -18.72 7.79
CA PHE A 34 -0.51 -18.63 6.38
C PHE A 34 1.00 -18.83 6.20
N GLY A 35 1.40 -19.77 5.34
CA GLY A 35 2.81 -20.09 5.10
C GLY A 35 3.48 -20.74 6.32
N SER A 36 2.73 -21.51 7.11
CA SER A 36 3.20 -22.27 8.26
C SER A 36 2.42 -23.58 8.33
N ASP A 37 3.04 -24.65 8.81
CA ASP A 37 2.39 -25.96 8.98
C ASP A 37 1.60 -26.08 10.29
N ASN A 38 1.56 -25.01 11.09
CA ASN A 38 0.83 -25.01 12.35
C ASN A 38 -0.69 -25.12 12.11
N PRO A 39 -1.40 -25.97 12.87
CA PRO A 39 -2.82 -26.20 12.67
C PRO A 39 -3.71 -25.07 13.24
N THR A 40 -3.14 -24.18 14.04
CA THR A 40 -3.86 -23.12 14.77
C THR A 40 -3.26 -21.74 14.51
N ASN A 41 -3.95 -20.70 14.98
CA ASN A 41 -3.46 -19.33 14.86
C ASN A 41 -2.14 -19.14 15.61
N LEU A 42 -1.20 -18.44 14.99
CA LEU A 42 0.17 -18.27 15.47
C LEU A 42 0.28 -17.25 16.61
N PHE A 43 -0.61 -16.26 16.64
CA PHE A 43 -0.65 -15.20 17.65
C PHE A 43 -1.98 -14.44 17.57
N LEU A 44 -2.22 -13.53 18.52
CA LEU A 44 -3.39 -12.65 18.52
C LEU A 44 -3.24 -11.58 17.42
N GLY A 45 -4.13 -11.64 16.43
CA GLY A 45 -4.24 -10.63 15.37
C GLY A 45 -5.64 -10.02 15.30
N LEU A 46 -5.74 -8.87 14.66
CA LEU A 46 -7.03 -8.21 14.41
C LEU A 46 -7.61 -8.64 13.05
N ASN A 47 -8.85 -8.23 12.78
CA ASN A 47 -9.44 -8.39 11.46
C ASN A 47 -9.31 -7.08 10.68
N TYR A 48 -8.25 -6.98 9.87
CA TYR A 48 -7.95 -5.84 9.01
C TYR A 48 -8.02 -6.21 7.52
N ARG A 49 -8.74 -7.27 7.17
CA ARG A 49 -8.92 -7.66 5.77
C ARG A 49 -9.70 -6.59 5.01
N MET A 50 -9.19 -6.25 3.83
CA MET A 50 -9.92 -5.48 2.84
C MET A 50 -10.95 -6.37 2.15
N THR A 51 -12.11 -5.82 1.77
CA THR A 51 -13.11 -6.57 0.99
C THR A 51 -12.75 -6.58 -0.49
N GLU A 52 -13.23 -7.60 -1.21
CA GLU A 52 -13.03 -7.70 -2.67
C GLU A 52 -13.55 -6.46 -3.43
N LEU A 53 -14.68 -5.89 -2.97
CA LEU A 53 -15.23 -4.67 -3.57
C LEU A 53 -14.27 -3.48 -3.40
N GLN A 54 -13.72 -3.28 -2.20
CA GLN A 54 -12.73 -2.23 -1.95
C GLN A 54 -11.46 -2.47 -2.76
N ALA A 55 -11.00 -3.73 -2.86
CA ALA A 55 -9.84 -4.09 -3.68
C ALA A 55 -10.07 -3.80 -5.17
N ALA A 56 -11.25 -4.11 -5.71
CA ALA A 56 -11.62 -3.82 -7.09
C ALA A 56 -11.60 -2.31 -7.39
N ILE A 57 -12.18 -1.50 -6.50
CA ILE A 57 -12.16 -0.03 -6.60
C ILE A 57 -10.72 0.47 -6.52
N GLY A 58 -9.96 0.01 -5.52
CA GLY A 58 -8.57 0.38 -5.30
C GLY A 58 -7.68 0.10 -6.51
N ARG A 59 -7.86 -1.06 -7.17
CA ARG A 59 -7.13 -1.44 -8.39
C ARG A 59 -7.33 -0.43 -9.52
N VAL A 60 -8.57 -0.01 -9.78
CA VAL A 60 -8.87 1.00 -10.81
C VAL A 60 -8.33 2.37 -10.41
N GLN A 61 -8.38 2.73 -9.11
CA GLN A 61 -7.84 3.99 -8.62
C GLN A 61 -6.31 4.07 -8.72
N LEU A 62 -5.61 2.96 -8.48
CA LEU A 62 -4.15 2.88 -8.63
C LEU A 62 -3.71 3.15 -10.08
N GLN A 63 -4.46 2.67 -11.08
CA GLN A 63 -4.18 2.97 -12.50
C GLN A 63 -4.26 4.48 -12.81
N LYS A 64 -5.15 5.20 -12.12
CA LYS A 64 -5.35 6.65 -12.27
C LYS A 64 -4.36 7.48 -11.44
N LEU A 65 -3.56 6.85 -10.58
CA LEU A 65 -2.68 7.56 -9.66
C LEU A 65 -1.64 8.42 -10.38
N ARG A 66 -1.01 7.89 -11.44
CA ARG A 66 0.02 8.62 -12.20
C ARG A 66 -0.52 9.90 -12.85
N SER A 67 -1.69 9.84 -13.48
CA SER A 67 -2.31 11.01 -14.10
C SER A 67 -2.80 12.01 -13.05
N SER A 68 -3.34 11.52 -11.93
CA SER A 68 -3.80 12.34 -10.81
C SER A 68 -2.66 13.09 -10.13
N VAL A 69 -1.51 12.44 -9.94
CA VAL A 69 -0.29 13.07 -9.40
C VAL A 69 0.27 14.10 -10.39
N ARG A 70 0.39 13.76 -11.67
CA ARG A 70 0.89 14.68 -12.71
C ARG A 70 0.05 15.96 -12.84
N ARG A 71 -1.27 15.88 -12.66
CA ARG A 71 -2.14 17.07 -12.68
C ARG A 71 -1.92 18.00 -11.49
N ARG A 72 -1.49 17.45 -10.35
CA ARG A 72 -1.34 18.19 -9.08
C ARG A 72 0.07 18.72 -8.88
N LEU A 73 1.08 18.03 -9.42
CA LEU A 73 2.45 18.51 -9.39
C LEU A 73 2.61 19.58 -10.47
N PRO A 74 3.27 20.72 -10.17
CA PRO A 74 3.68 21.65 -11.21
C PRO A 74 4.58 20.91 -12.22
N PRO A 75 4.63 21.37 -13.49
CA PRO A 75 5.61 20.87 -14.44
C PRO A 75 6.99 20.86 -13.77
N LYS A 76 7.69 19.72 -13.78
CA LYS A 76 9.10 19.69 -13.41
C LYS A 76 9.86 20.49 -14.47
N GLU A 77 10.01 21.78 -14.25
CA GLU A 77 11.02 22.56 -14.94
C GLU A 77 12.36 22.05 -14.40
N SER A 78 13.08 21.31 -15.23
CA SER A 78 14.47 20.92 -14.96
C SER A 78 15.32 22.18 -15.00
N ARG A 79 15.26 22.99 -13.94
CA ARG A 79 16.17 24.11 -13.74
C ARG A 79 17.48 23.52 -13.22
N TRP A 80 18.32 23.05 -14.15
CA TRP A 80 19.73 22.84 -13.88
C TRP A 80 20.31 24.23 -13.54
N VAL A 81 20.46 24.52 -12.26
CA VAL A 81 21.30 25.64 -11.82
C VAL A 81 22.73 25.09 -11.83
N LEU A 82 23.42 25.26 -12.97
CA LEU A 82 24.88 25.18 -13.02
C LEU A 82 25.42 26.35 -12.21
N ILE A 83 25.75 26.10 -10.95
CA ILE A 83 26.61 27.00 -10.18
C ILE A 83 28.04 26.62 -10.58
N THR A 84 28.60 27.34 -11.55
CA THR A 84 30.05 27.40 -11.73
C THR A 84 30.61 28.21 -10.57
N LEU A 85 31.31 27.55 -9.65
CA LEU A 85 32.16 28.23 -8.67
C LEU A 85 33.37 28.80 -9.43
N GLN A 86 33.59 30.11 -9.32
CA GLN A 86 34.95 30.66 -9.32
C GLN A 86 35.57 30.43 -7.95
#